data_AF-A0A917BGJ0-F1
#
_entry.id   AF-A0A917BGJ0-F1
#
_cell.length_a   1.000
_cell.length_b   1.000
_cell.length_c   1.000
_cell.angle_alpha   90.00
_cell.angle_beta   90.00
_cell.angle_gamma   90.00
#
_symmetry.space_group_name_H-M   'P 1'
#
loop_
_entity.id
_entity.type
_entity.pdbx_description
1 polymer ?
#
loop_
_entity_poly.entity_id
_entity_poly.type
_entity_poly.pdbx_seq_one_letter_code
_entity_poly.pdbx_strand_id
1 'polypeptide(L)'
;MTVPEQWRGTTADRDDWILVRREEGFVLRHGPEESHIPASEADRIAVTRRWWRATVTVAGVSERVGALRGLTREEGSRLEAAVQEALSKSLAAWTQTVTTTIETARRDLRWITQEEVSALLAARPRIADTGSSGTWSADASGPLQLSEEGTRRWVGTVNEEVAAAILQSQRRFFDTIESSPLTHEQARAVVTYDNRVNVIAAAGSGKTSVMVARAAYAVARQLAKPEEIVLLAFNKDAAQELQTRIQRRFEAAGLSADGVVASTFHAFGLQVIGRATGRKPTVAPWLTDGNELEVLSDIVDELKAKDPQFDHAWDWFRLLLPRPEEDSTEPATPDAWDPVRRVSGYRAMDGRMVRSEGERRIANFLYLHGVRYDYEHPYQHDTADAEHRQYHPDFYYPDIDVWHEHWGVDAHGKPKADWTDYDQGMEWKRQLHRDRGTTLLETTWAGVMEGDDLTQLRDKLVQHGIRLDWDPTRPPARGVKTVTDADMLRLVRTFMVHVKANRVGPQESRAAPGCRAHP
;
A
#
# COMPACT_ATOMS: atom_id res chain seq x y z
N MET A 1 44.87 -2.28 26.64
CA MET A 1 43.73 -2.30 27.56
C MET A 1 43.60 -0.91 28.18
N THR A 2 42.71 -0.08 27.64
CA THR A 2 42.37 1.23 28.21
C THR A 2 41.65 0.99 29.53
N VAL A 3 42.15 1.57 30.62
CA VAL A 3 41.46 1.52 31.92
C VAL A 3 40.09 2.18 31.72
N PRO A 4 38.97 1.52 32.07
CA PRO A 4 37.65 2.13 31.90
C PRO A 4 37.59 3.43 32.70
N GLU A 5 37.26 4.53 32.03
CA GLU A 5 37.08 5.82 32.68
C GLU A 5 35.94 5.69 33.69
N GLN A 6 36.26 5.92 34.96
CA GLN A 6 35.37 5.67 36.07
C GLN A 6 35.35 6.87 37.00
N TRP A 7 34.16 7.38 37.28
CA TRP A 7 33.89 8.40 38.28
C TRP A 7 33.21 7.75 39.48
N ARG A 8 33.53 8.23 40.69
CA ARG A 8 33.06 7.63 41.94
C ARG A 8 32.68 8.72 42.94
N GLY A 9 31.70 8.45 43.77
CA GLY A 9 31.40 9.23 44.96
C GLY A 9 30.62 8.38 45.96
N THR A 10 30.51 8.87 47.19
CA THR A 10 29.77 8.22 48.27
C THR A 10 28.59 9.11 48.61
N THR A 11 27.42 8.55 48.93
CA THR A 11 26.26 9.33 49.38
C THR A 11 26.30 9.57 50.89
N ALA A 12 25.42 10.43 51.42
CA ALA A 12 25.27 10.64 52.87
C ALA A 12 24.89 9.35 53.62
N ASP A 13 24.23 8.41 52.93
CA ASP A 13 23.83 7.10 53.45
C ASP A 13 24.98 6.05 53.38
N ARG A 14 26.18 6.46 52.95
CA ARG A 14 27.40 5.63 52.72
C ARG A 14 27.31 4.61 51.59
N ASP A 15 26.37 4.79 50.66
CA ASP A 15 26.32 4.00 49.43
C ASP A 15 27.20 4.65 48.35
N ASP A 16 28.11 3.88 47.75
CA ASP A 16 28.95 4.36 46.65
C ASP A 16 28.16 4.37 45.33
N TRP A 17 28.26 5.48 44.60
CA TRP A 17 27.90 5.54 43.19
C TRP A 17 29.15 5.47 42.31
N ILE A 18 29.02 4.80 41.18
CA ILE A 18 30.07 4.64 40.19
C ILE A 18 29.48 4.88 38.80
N LEU A 19 30.00 5.86 38.07
CA LEU A 19 29.74 6.03 36.65
C LEU A 19 30.91 5.46 35.87
N VAL A 20 30.65 4.52 34.95
CA VAL A 20 31.67 3.91 34.09
C VAL A 20 31.31 4.22 32.64
N ARG A 21 32.29 4.74 31.88
CA ARG A 21 32.15 4.84 30.42
C ARG A 21 32.47 3.49 29.77
N ARG A 22 31.61 3.06 28.85
CA ARG A 22 31.77 1.88 28.00
C ARG A 22 31.76 2.30 26.53
N GLU A 23 32.10 1.38 25.63
CA GLU A 23 32.06 1.66 24.19
C GLU A 23 30.63 1.99 23.71
N GLU A 24 29.62 1.31 24.25
CA GLU A 24 28.21 1.46 23.84
C GLU A 24 27.42 2.51 24.66
N GLY A 25 28.05 3.18 25.64
CA GLY A 25 27.38 4.15 26.50
C GLY A 25 27.96 4.25 27.91
N PHE A 26 27.10 4.34 28.90
CA PHE A 26 27.45 4.52 30.31
C PHE A 26 26.79 3.48 31.19
N VAL A 27 27.45 3.14 32.28
CA VAL A 27 26.91 2.31 33.35
C VAL A 27 26.95 3.12 34.63
N LEU A 28 25.79 3.40 35.22
CA LEU A 28 25.67 4.00 36.54
C LEU A 28 25.35 2.91 37.55
N ARG A 29 26.20 2.74 38.55
CA ARG A 29 26.00 1.82 39.68
C ARG A 29 25.77 2.63 40.95
N HIS A 30 24.87 2.16 41.80
CA HIS A 30 24.66 2.72 43.12
C HIS A 30 24.20 1.62 44.09
N GLY A 31 25.03 1.31 45.09
CA GLY A 31 24.80 0.14 45.94
C GLY A 31 24.67 -1.14 45.08
N PRO A 32 23.60 -1.95 45.24
CA PRO A 32 23.37 -3.16 44.44
C PRO A 32 22.74 -2.90 43.06
N GLU A 33 22.29 -1.68 42.76
CA GLU A 33 21.60 -1.35 41.51
C GLU A 33 22.59 -0.95 40.41
N GLU A 34 22.37 -1.46 39.19
CA GLU A 34 23.15 -1.14 37.99
C GLU A 34 22.20 -0.70 36.87
N SER A 35 22.57 0.37 36.17
CA SER A 35 21.75 0.98 35.12
C SER A 35 22.59 1.25 33.87
N HIS A 36 22.15 0.71 32.73
CA HIS A 36 22.78 0.90 31.43
C HIS A 36 22.14 2.08 30.69
N ILE A 37 22.97 2.96 30.15
CA ILE A 37 22.56 4.19 29.50
C ILE A 37 23.24 4.22 28.13
N PRO A 38 22.52 4.02 27.02
CA PRO A 38 23.11 4.09 25.69
C PRO A 38 23.79 5.44 25.42
N ALA A 39 24.84 5.47 24.60
CA ALA A 39 25.50 6.72 24.21
C ALA A 39 24.54 7.75 23.59
N SER A 40 23.51 7.28 22.88
CA SER A 40 22.43 8.09 22.30
C SER A 40 21.50 8.75 23.33
N GLU A 41 21.57 8.31 24.59
CA GLU A 41 20.73 8.75 25.71
C GLU A 41 21.54 9.47 26.80
N ALA A 42 22.81 9.75 26.55
CA ALA A 42 23.74 10.21 27.57
C ALA A 42 23.40 11.61 28.16
N ASP A 43 22.73 12.48 27.41
CA ASP A 43 22.21 13.78 27.90
C ASP A 43 21.02 13.67 28.82
N ARG A 44 20.35 12.52 28.81
CA ARG A 44 19.17 12.30 29.64
C ARG A 44 19.56 12.15 31.10
N ILE A 45 20.84 11.94 31.42
CA ILE A 45 21.36 11.92 32.78
C ILE A 45 21.31 13.33 33.37
N ALA A 46 20.19 13.65 34.01
CA ALA A 46 20.00 14.91 34.72
C ALA A 46 19.95 14.66 36.23
N VAL A 47 20.67 15.49 36.99
CA VAL A 47 20.53 15.55 38.44
C VAL A 47 19.40 16.54 38.75
N THR A 48 18.19 16.05 39.03
CA THR A 48 17.05 16.90 39.39
C THR A 48 16.97 17.08 40.91
N ARG A 49 16.70 18.31 41.37
CA ARG A 49 16.66 18.65 42.81
C ARG A 49 15.23 18.99 43.24
N ARG A 50 14.74 18.35 44.31
CA ARG A 50 13.50 18.75 45.01
C ARG A 50 13.72 18.82 46.52
N TRP A 51 13.84 20.06 47.02
CA TRP A 51 13.74 20.59 48.41
C TRP A 51 14.55 19.92 49.55
N TRP A 52 14.83 18.62 49.50
CA TRP A 52 15.69 17.86 50.41
C TRP A 52 16.19 16.53 49.83
N ARG A 53 15.89 16.23 48.54
CA ARG A 53 16.39 15.06 47.79
C ARG A 53 16.90 15.50 46.41
N ALA A 54 18.12 15.11 46.07
CA ALA A 54 18.57 15.07 44.68
C ALA A 54 18.21 13.71 44.10
N THR A 55 17.56 13.67 42.95
CA THR A 55 17.22 12.43 42.23
C THR A 55 17.92 12.48 40.89
N VAL A 56 18.71 11.47 40.56
CA VAL A 56 19.16 11.30 39.18
C VAL A 56 18.01 10.74 38.38
N THR A 57 17.65 11.43 37.32
CA THR A 57 16.58 11.02 36.42
C THR A 57 17.17 10.91 35.04
N VAL A 58 17.03 9.74 34.43
CA VAL A 58 17.27 9.55 32.99
C VAL A 58 15.95 9.81 32.28
N ALA A 59 15.81 10.96 31.61
CA ALA A 59 14.55 11.36 30.96
C ALA A 59 14.28 10.55 29.68
N GLY A 60 13.23 9.71 29.65
CA GLY A 60 12.73 9.08 28.42
C GLY A 60 12.55 7.57 28.46
N VAL A 61 13.01 6.90 29.52
CA VAL A 61 12.56 5.55 29.86
C VAL A 61 11.40 5.72 30.84
N SER A 62 10.27 5.05 30.59
CA SER A 62 9.09 5.09 31.47
C SER A 62 9.36 4.52 32.87
N GLU A 63 10.55 3.96 33.09
CA GLU A 63 11.08 3.57 34.38
C GLU A 63 12.12 4.58 34.85
N ARG A 64 11.94 5.10 36.07
CA ARG A 64 12.97 5.86 36.78
C ARG A 64 14.22 5.00 36.82
N VAL A 65 15.25 5.35 36.06
CA VAL A 65 16.58 4.76 36.21
C VAL A 65 17.12 5.21 37.58
N GLY A 66 16.81 4.42 38.62
CA GLY A 66 17.32 4.51 39.99
C GLY A 66 17.21 5.90 40.64
N ALA A 67 16.25 6.08 41.55
CA ALA A 67 16.28 7.26 42.42
C ALA A 67 17.44 7.12 43.42
N LEU A 68 18.60 7.73 43.12
CA LEU A 68 19.73 7.82 44.05
C LEU A 68 19.29 8.53 45.34
N ARG A 69 19.24 7.81 46.46
CA ARG A 69 18.90 8.37 47.78
C ARG A 69 20.17 8.93 48.43
N GLY A 70 20.01 9.94 49.30
CA GLY A 70 21.12 10.44 50.12
C GLY A 70 22.16 11.32 49.43
N LEU A 71 21.97 11.73 48.17
CA LEU A 71 22.89 12.66 47.49
C LEU A 71 22.89 14.06 48.14
N THR A 72 24.02 14.46 48.72
CA THR A 72 24.21 15.84 49.19
C THR A 72 24.29 16.82 48.03
N ARG A 73 24.20 18.12 48.32
CA ARG A 73 24.36 19.19 47.31
C ARG A 73 25.72 19.11 46.62
N GLU A 74 26.77 18.79 47.37
CA GLU A 74 28.14 18.70 46.87
C GLU A 74 28.34 17.45 46.00
N GLU A 75 27.85 16.29 46.44
CA GLU A 75 27.92 15.04 45.65
C GLU A 75 27.08 15.11 44.38
N GLY A 76 25.90 15.73 44.43
CA GLY A 76 25.09 15.98 43.25
C GLY A 76 25.83 16.82 42.21
N SER A 77 26.56 17.86 42.64
CA SER A 77 27.40 18.67 41.76
C SER A 77 28.63 17.90 41.22
N ARG A 78 29.22 16.99 42.00
CA ARG A 78 30.29 16.10 41.51
C ARG A 78 29.80 15.11 40.46
N LEU A 79 28.62 14.53 40.65
CA LEU A 79 28.01 13.62 39.68
C LEU A 79 27.64 14.35 38.39
N GLU A 80 27.09 15.56 38.49
CA GLU A 80 26.81 16.42 37.33
C GLU A 80 28.09 16.74 36.54
N ALA A 81 29.17 17.12 37.22
CA ALA A 81 30.47 17.36 36.58
C ALA A 81 31.04 16.10 35.90
N ALA A 82 30.91 14.93 36.55
CA ALA A 82 31.33 13.65 35.99
C ALA A 82 30.56 13.29 34.70
N VAL A 83 29.24 13.52 34.69
CA VAL A 83 28.38 13.31 33.51
C VAL A 83 28.76 14.25 32.37
N GLN A 84 28.99 15.54 32.67
CA GLN A 84 29.41 16.52 31.66
C GLN A 84 30.79 16.19 31.05
N GLU A 85 31.74 15.75 31.87
CA GLU A 85 33.06 15.30 31.41
C GLU A 85 32.94 14.05 30.51
N ALA A 86 32.16 13.06 30.95
CA ALA A 86 31.84 11.84 30.21
C ALA A 86 31.21 12.13 28.83
N LEU A 87 30.26 13.06 28.78
CA LEU A 87 29.60 13.52 27.56
C LEU A 87 30.58 14.22 26.61
N SER A 88 31.38 15.15 27.14
CA SER A 88 32.39 15.87 26.35
C SER A 88 33.39 14.91 25.70
N LYS A 89 33.91 13.94 26.46
CA LYS A 89 34.84 12.93 25.94
C LYS A 89 34.19 12.00 24.92
N SER A 90 32.89 11.74 25.04
CA SER A 90 32.14 10.94 24.07
C SER A 90 31.89 11.70 22.78
N LEU A 91 31.56 12.99 22.87
CA LEU A 91 31.43 13.85 21.70
C LEU A 91 32.76 13.99 20.96
N ALA A 92 33.87 14.16 21.69
CA ALA A 92 35.21 14.22 21.10
C ALA A 92 35.57 12.92 20.36
N ALA A 93 35.29 11.75 20.95
CA ALA A 93 35.53 10.46 20.31
C ALA A 93 34.65 10.24 19.08
N TRP A 94 33.38 10.63 19.15
CA TRP A 94 32.46 10.60 18.01
C TRP A 94 32.96 11.50 16.88
N THR A 95 33.35 12.75 17.15
CA THR A 95 33.88 13.60 16.09
C THR A 95 35.16 13.03 15.51
N GLN A 96 36.07 12.50 16.33
CA GLN A 96 37.26 11.84 15.80
C GLN A 96 36.90 10.72 14.82
N THR A 97 35.83 9.98 15.08
CA THR A 97 35.31 8.94 14.18
C THR A 97 34.80 9.54 12.86
N VAL A 98 34.03 10.63 12.91
CA VAL A 98 33.56 11.36 11.72
C VAL A 98 34.75 11.88 10.90
N THR A 99 35.69 12.55 11.53
CA THR A 99 36.90 13.08 10.87
C THR A 99 37.72 11.97 10.23
N THR A 100 37.96 10.88 10.95
CA THR A 100 38.70 9.71 10.42
C THR A 100 37.98 9.10 9.22
N THR A 101 36.65 9.03 9.24
CA THR A 101 35.84 8.52 8.11
C THR A 101 36.02 9.40 6.88
N ILE A 102 35.99 10.73 7.06
CA ILE A 102 36.15 11.72 6.00
C ILE A 102 37.57 11.70 5.42
N GLU A 103 38.59 11.67 6.27
CA GLU A 103 39.99 11.60 5.84
C GLU A 103 40.27 10.31 5.06
N THR A 104 39.73 9.19 5.54
CA THR A 104 39.79 7.89 4.85
C THR A 104 39.10 7.96 3.49
N ALA A 105 37.89 8.54 3.42
CA ALA A 105 37.15 8.72 2.18
C ALA A 105 37.90 9.57 1.15
N ARG A 106 38.53 10.67 1.58
CA ARG A 106 39.37 11.51 0.72
C ARG A 106 40.60 10.77 0.21
N ARG A 107 41.32 10.09 1.11
CA ARG A 107 42.53 9.33 0.77
C ARG A 107 42.25 8.21 -0.24
N ASP A 108 41.17 7.47 -0.01
CA ASP A 108 40.84 6.27 -0.78
C ASP A 108 39.90 6.58 -1.97
N LEU A 109 39.57 7.87 -2.17
CA LEU A 109 38.59 8.35 -3.15
C LEU A 109 37.28 7.55 -3.08
N ARG A 110 36.75 7.36 -1.88
CA ARG A 110 35.57 6.53 -1.61
C ARG A 110 34.36 7.40 -1.26
N TRP A 111 33.22 7.10 -1.87
CA TRP A 111 31.95 7.73 -1.51
C TRP A 111 31.52 7.31 -0.10
N ILE A 112 31.11 8.26 0.73
CA ILE A 112 30.51 8.02 2.04
C ILE A 112 29.00 7.86 1.85
N THR A 113 28.46 6.70 2.17
CA THR A 113 27.05 6.35 1.90
C THR A 113 26.08 6.96 2.93
N GLN A 114 24.81 7.10 2.57
CA GLN A 114 23.79 7.58 3.51
C GLN A 114 23.59 6.65 4.71
N GLU A 115 23.83 5.35 4.57
CA GLU A 115 23.73 4.41 5.71
C GLU A 115 24.90 4.61 6.67
N GLU A 116 26.12 4.86 6.18
CA GLU A 116 27.26 5.25 7.02
C GLU A 116 27.01 6.57 7.74
N VAL A 117 26.48 7.58 7.03
CA VAL A 117 26.10 8.86 7.66
C VAL A 117 25.05 8.63 8.74
N SER A 118 24.05 7.80 8.46
CA SER A 118 23.00 7.47 9.43
C SER A 118 23.57 6.73 10.65
N ALA A 119 24.51 5.80 10.45
CA ALA A 119 25.19 5.09 11.52
C ALA A 119 26.05 6.02 12.38
N LEU A 120 26.80 6.93 11.76
CA LEU A 120 27.57 7.97 12.46
C LEU A 120 26.64 8.85 13.30
N LEU A 121 25.54 9.32 12.74
CA LEU A 121 24.59 10.18 13.45
C LEU A 121 23.85 9.44 14.58
N ALA A 122 23.51 8.16 14.38
CA ALA A 122 22.91 7.32 15.42
C ALA A 122 23.87 7.11 16.62
N ALA A 123 25.17 7.06 16.36
CA ALA A 123 26.22 6.96 17.37
C ALA A 123 26.59 8.32 18.02
N ARG A 124 26.02 9.45 17.55
CA ARG A 124 26.30 10.78 18.10
C ARG A 124 25.71 10.89 19.52
N PRO A 125 26.51 11.29 20.52
CA PRO A 125 25.96 11.62 21.83
C PRO A 125 24.97 12.78 21.69
N ARG A 126 23.77 12.62 22.25
CA ARG A 126 22.85 13.74 22.41
C ARG A 126 23.33 14.58 23.59
N ILE A 127 23.26 15.90 23.46
CA ILE A 127 23.52 16.88 24.52
C ILE A 127 22.24 17.70 24.59
N ALA A 128 21.54 17.65 25.72
CA ALA A 128 20.39 18.51 25.94
C ALA A 128 20.90 19.95 25.85
N ASP A 129 20.23 20.79 25.05
CA ASP A 129 20.46 22.23 25.07
C ASP A 129 20.15 22.72 26.50
N THR A 130 21.15 22.70 27.38
CA THR A 130 21.10 23.45 28.61
C THR A 130 21.00 24.89 28.17
N GLY A 131 19.83 25.51 28.37
CA GLY A 131 19.44 26.84 27.89
C GLY A 131 20.27 28.00 28.42
N SER A 132 21.59 27.90 28.46
CA SER A 132 22.46 29.04 28.34
C SER A 132 22.51 29.43 26.87
N SER A 133 21.81 30.52 26.55
CA SER A 133 22.13 31.41 25.44
C SER A 133 23.52 32.05 25.67
N GLY A 134 24.55 31.22 25.84
CA GLY A 134 25.93 31.64 25.71
C GLY A 134 26.19 31.75 24.23
N THR A 135 26.50 32.95 23.78
CA THR A 135 26.90 33.28 22.41
C THR A 135 27.97 32.29 21.95
N TRP A 136 27.58 31.29 21.18
CA TRP A 136 28.51 30.38 20.51
C TRP A 136 29.20 31.20 19.43
N SER A 137 30.42 31.65 19.73
CA SER A 137 31.23 32.45 18.81
C SER A 137 31.50 31.67 17.52
N ALA A 138 31.29 32.33 16.39
CA ALA A 138 31.45 31.80 15.03
C ALA A 138 32.92 31.56 14.62
N ASP A 139 33.90 31.82 15.51
CA ASP A 139 35.32 31.78 15.16
C ASP A 139 36.08 30.50 15.60
N ALA A 140 35.40 29.50 16.16
CA ALA A 140 36.04 28.25 16.57
C ALA A 140 35.86 27.14 15.52
N SER A 141 36.79 27.07 14.56
CA SER A 141 36.89 26.01 13.53
C SER A 141 37.37 24.67 14.11
N GLY A 142 36.69 24.15 15.14
CA GLY A 142 37.10 22.96 15.88
C GLY A 142 36.12 21.79 15.77
N PRO A 143 36.59 20.53 15.87
CA PRO A 143 35.79 19.29 15.82
C PRO A 143 34.69 19.13 16.91
N LEU A 144 34.40 20.13 17.74
CA LEU A 144 33.41 20.02 18.81
C LEU A 144 32.02 20.60 18.45
N GLN A 145 31.80 21.06 17.21
CA GLN A 145 30.57 21.75 16.78
C GLN A 145 29.74 21.06 15.69
N LEU A 146 29.99 19.78 15.39
CA LEU A 146 29.23 19.08 14.36
C LEU A 146 27.79 18.80 14.82
N SER A 147 26.87 19.64 14.35
CA SER A 147 25.43 19.35 14.37
C SER A 147 25.11 18.22 13.39
N GLU A 148 23.91 17.64 13.49
CA GLU A 148 23.46 16.65 12.51
C GLU A 148 23.50 17.22 11.08
N GLU A 149 22.92 18.41 10.88
CA GLU A 149 22.91 19.08 9.58
C GLU A 149 24.32 19.44 9.11
N GLY A 150 25.18 19.91 10.01
CA GLY A 150 26.58 20.22 9.72
C GLY A 150 27.36 18.99 9.27
N THR A 151 27.13 17.84 9.92
CA THR A 151 27.75 16.56 9.55
C THR A 151 27.30 16.12 8.16
N ARG A 152 25.99 16.16 7.88
CA ARG A 152 25.44 15.81 6.56
C ARG A 152 26.00 16.71 5.46
N ARG A 153 26.07 18.03 5.72
CA ARG A 153 26.62 19.01 4.77
C ARG A 153 28.10 18.75 4.50
N TRP A 154 28.90 18.51 5.54
CA TRP A 154 30.33 18.24 5.38
C TRP A 154 30.58 16.97 4.58
N VAL A 155 29.88 15.88 4.88
CA VAL A 155 29.95 14.64 4.09
C VAL A 155 29.52 14.88 2.64
N GLY A 156 28.46 15.66 2.41
CA GLY A 156 28.02 16.05 1.06
C GLY A 156 29.12 16.76 0.28
N THR A 157 29.79 17.76 0.88
CA THR A 157 30.93 18.45 0.26
C THR A 157 32.08 17.50 -0.06
N VAL A 158 32.44 16.61 0.87
CA VAL A 158 33.50 15.62 0.67
C VAL A 158 33.16 14.64 -0.45
N ASN A 159 31.91 14.20 -0.55
CA ASN A 159 31.47 13.32 -1.62
C ASN A 159 31.56 13.98 -3.01
N GLU A 160 31.24 15.29 -3.12
CA GLU A 160 31.43 16.05 -4.36
C GLU A 160 32.92 16.23 -4.70
N GLU A 161 33.78 16.50 -3.71
CA GLU A 161 35.24 16.55 -3.89
C GLU A 161 35.78 15.20 -4.42
N VAL A 162 35.37 14.10 -3.79
CA VAL A 162 35.74 12.74 -4.19
C VAL A 162 35.26 12.44 -5.61
N ALA A 163 34.00 12.75 -5.93
CA ALA A 163 33.47 12.53 -7.27
C ALA A 163 34.24 13.34 -8.32
N ALA A 164 34.51 14.62 -8.08
CA ALA A 164 35.29 15.46 -8.99
C ALA A 164 36.70 14.91 -9.21
N ALA A 165 37.38 14.47 -8.13
CA ALA A 165 38.70 13.87 -8.21
C ALA A 165 38.70 12.55 -9.01
N ILE A 166 37.68 11.70 -8.86
CA ILE A 166 37.53 10.47 -9.65
C ILE A 166 37.30 10.80 -11.12
N LEU A 167 36.37 11.72 -11.42
CA LEU A 167 36.05 12.12 -12.79
C LEU A 167 37.28 12.68 -13.53
N GLN A 168 38.13 13.42 -12.82
CA GLN A 168 39.38 13.93 -13.38
C GLN A 168 40.43 12.84 -13.56
N SER A 169 40.70 12.05 -12.51
CA SER A 169 41.77 11.03 -12.53
C SER A 169 41.45 9.84 -13.44
N GLN A 170 40.17 9.52 -13.64
CA GLN A 170 39.71 8.39 -14.45
C GLN A 170 39.03 8.82 -15.75
N ARG A 171 39.32 10.02 -16.24
CA ARG A 171 38.73 10.56 -17.48
C ARG A 171 38.80 9.59 -18.65
N ARG A 172 39.95 8.94 -18.86
CA ARG A 172 40.14 7.95 -19.93
C ARG A 172 39.13 6.80 -19.85
N PHE A 173 38.84 6.30 -18.65
CA PHE A 173 37.85 5.24 -18.46
C PHE A 173 36.46 5.70 -18.94
N PHE A 174 36.01 6.88 -18.52
CA PHE A 174 34.69 7.42 -18.90
C PHE A 174 34.60 7.79 -20.39
N ASP A 175 35.73 8.14 -21.01
CA ASP A 175 35.79 8.44 -22.44
C ASP A 175 35.74 7.17 -23.32
N THR A 176 36.12 6.00 -22.79
CA THR A 176 36.29 4.78 -23.61
C THR A 176 35.41 3.59 -23.21
N ILE A 177 34.76 3.60 -22.04
CA ILE A 177 33.99 2.44 -21.55
C ILE A 177 32.76 2.13 -22.43
N GLU A 178 32.25 3.13 -23.15
CA GLU A 178 31.11 3.01 -24.05
C GLU A 178 31.49 3.43 -25.48
N SER A 179 30.59 3.23 -26.45
CA SER A 179 30.85 3.58 -27.85
C SER A 179 31.04 5.08 -28.09
N SER A 180 30.60 5.90 -27.13
CA SER A 180 30.82 7.33 -27.13
C SER A 180 31.19 7.74 -25.70
N PRO A 181 32.00 8.81 -25.52
CA PRO A 181 32.33 9.32 -24.21
C PRO A 181 31.08 9.60 -23.39
N LEU A 182 31.10 9.22 -22.12
CA LEU A 182 30.00 9.55 -21.22
C LEU A 182 29.95 11.07 -21.01
N THR A 183 28.73 11.63 -20.97
CA THR A 183 28.56 13.03 -20.56
C THR A 183 28.98 13.19 -19.10
N HIS A 184 29.25 14.43 -18.69
CA HIS A 184 29.60 14.73 -17.30
C HIS A 184 28.53 14.21 -16.32
N GLU A 185 27.25 14.37 -16.65
CA GLU A 185 26.15 13.88 -15.81
C GLU A 185 26.08 12.35 -15.75
N GLN A 186 26.32 11.66 -16.86
CA GLN A 186 26.38 10.19 -16.91
C GLN A 186 27.55 9.65 -16.10
N ALA A 187 28.74 10.24 -16.27
CA ALA A 187 29.92 9.85 -15.50
C ALA A 187 29.74 10.16 -14.01
N ARG A 188 29.12 11.31 -13.66
CA ARG A 188 28.74 11.64 -12.29
C ARG A 188 27.82 10.57 -11.69
N ALA A 189 26.79 10.14 -12.43
CA ALA A 189 25.88 9.08 -12.00
C ALA A 189 26.58 7.72 -11.79
N VAL A 190 27.66 7.44 -12.53
CA VAL A 190 28.51 6.25 -12.33
C VAL A 190 29.30 6.32 -11.01
N VAL A 191 29.91 7.48 -10.70
CA VAL A 191 30.78 7.64 -9.52
C VAL A 191 30.03 7.95 -8.23
N THR A 192 28.77 8.41 -8.31
CA THR A 192 27.88 8.50 -7.14
C THR A 192 27.56 7.09 -6.63
N TYR A 193 28.40 6.60 -5.73
CA TYR A 193 28.40 5.21 -5.26
C TYR A 193 27.77 5.06 -3.87
N ASP A 194 26.59 5.66 -3.70
CA ASP A 194 25.76 5.46 -2.50
C ASP A 194 25.08 4.08 -2.52
N ASN A 195 24.54 3.65 -1.37
CA ASN A 195 23.83 2.37 -1.25
C ASN A 195 22.57 2.31 -2.12
N ARG A 196 21.92 3.47 -2.33
CA ARG A 196 20.69 3.62 -3.11
C ARG A 196 20.78 4.87 -3.97
N VAL A 197 20.75 4.68 -5.28
CA VAL A 197 20.85 5.77 -6.25
C VAL A 197 19.71 5.64 -7.26
N ASN A 198 18.88 6.68 -7.35
CA ASN A 198 17.84 6.79 -8.37
C ASN A 198 18.32 7.76 -9.46
N VAL A 199 18.37 7.29 -10.72
CA VAL A 199 18.77 8.08 -11.88
C VAL A 199 17.54 8.40 -12.71
N ILE A 200 17.08 9.65 -12.66
CA ILE A 200 15.97 10.15 -13.48
C ILE A 200 16.52 10.55 -14.84
N ALA A 201 16.07 9.90 -15.91
CA ALA A 201 16.63 10.13 -17.23
C ALA A 201 15.59 10.04 -18.35
N ALA A 202 15.60 11.01 -19.26
CA ALA A 202 14.73 11.05 -20.44
C ALA A 202 14.94 9.83 -21.37
N ALA A 203 14.01 9.59 -22.30
CA ALA A 203 14.25 8.63 -23.37
C ALA A 203 15.51 9.01 -24.18
N GLY A 204 16.29 8.02 -24.61
CA GLY A 204 17.52 8.25 -25.38
C GLY A 204 18.74 8.79 -24.60
N SER A 205 18.61 9.13 -23.31
CA SER A 205 19.69 9.69 -22.48
C SER A 205 20.85 8.74 -22.11
N GLY A 206 20.87 7.50 -22.62
CA GLY A 206 21.94 6.54 -22.33
C GLY A 206 21.83 5.82 -20.99
N LYS A 207 20.63 5.60 -20.45
CA LYS A 207 20.39 4.83 -19.20
C LYS A 207 21.16 3.52 -19.13
N THR A 208 21.06 2.71 -20.19
CA THR A 208 21.76 1.42 -20.30
C THR A 208 23.27 1.60 -20.28
N SER A 209 23.79 2.66 -20.93
CA SER A 209 25.22 3.00 -20.91
C SER A 209 25.71 3.29 -19.48
N VAL A 210 24.94 4.06 -18.70
CA VAL A 210 25.26 4.36 -17.30
C VAL A 210 25.28 3.10 -16.45
N MET A 211 24.31 2.20 -16.63
CA MET A 211 24.25 0.94 -15.88
C MET A 211 25.47 0.04 -16.15
N VAL A 212 25.84 -0.15 -17.43
CA VAL A 212 26.99 -0.97 -17.82
C VAL A 212 28.30 -0.33 -17.35
N ALA A 213 28.46 0.98 -17.55
CA ALA A 213 29.63 1.71 -17.09
C ALA A 213 29.78 1.67 -15.56
N ARG A 214 28.67 1.71 -14.81
CA ARG A 214 28.67 1.58 -13.35
C ARG A 214 29.10 0.20 -12.87
N ALA A 215 28.63 -0.87 -13.53
CA ALA A 215 29.10 -2.22 -13.24
C ALA A 215 30.61 -2.36 -13.51
N ALA A 216 31.08 -1.87 -14.67
CA ALA A 216 32.49 -1.89 -15.02
C ALA A 216 33.33 -1.06 -14.04
N TYR A 217 32.84 0.10 -13.63
CA TYR A 217 33.49 0.97 -12.64
C TYR A 217 33.64 0.26 -11.29
N ALA A 218 32.58 -0.40 -10.81
CA ALA A 218 32.61 -1.15 -9.56
C ALA A 218 33.70 -2.25 -9.58
N VAL A 219 33.79 -3.00 -10.68
CA VAL A 219 34.82 -4.06 -10.84
C VAL A 219 36.22 -3.46 -10.98
N ALA A 220 36.40 -2.44 -11.82
CA ALA A 220 37.69 -1.79 -12.04
C ALA A 220 38.27 -1.18 -10.75
N ARG A 221 37.40 -0.65 -9.89
CA ARG A 221 37.77 -0.08 -8.58
C ARG A 221 37.79 -1.09 -7.44
N GLN A 222 37.50 -2.37 -7.72
CA GLN A 222 37.42 -3.43 -6.72
C GLN A 222 36.41 -3.12 -5.59
N LEU A 223 35.34 -2.40 -5.93
CA LEU A 223 34.23 -2.11 -5.01
C LEU A 223 33.25 -3.29 -4.90
N ALA A 224 33.23 -4.16 -5.91
CA ALA A 224 32.48 -5.40 -5.94
C ALA A 224 33.18 -6.39 -6.87
N LYS A 225 33.07 -7.69 -6.57
CA LYS A 225 33.45 -8.74 -7.50
C LYS A 225 32.38 -8.89 -8.60
N PRO A 226 32.74 -9.37 -9.81
CA PRO A 226 31.78 -9.63 -10.87
C PRO A 226 30.52 -10.40 -10.42
N GLU A 227 30.69 -11.46 -9.64
CA GLU A 227 29.62 -12.32 -9.13
C GLU A 227 28.72 -11.68 -8.06
N GLU A 228 29.11 -10.51 -7.54
CA GLU A 228 28.31 -9.70 -6.61
C GLU A 228 27.41 -8.70 -7.35
N ILE A 229 27.51 -8.61 -8.68
CA ILE A 229 26.76 -7.66 -9.52
C ILE A 229 25.66 -8.38 -10.31
N VAL A 230 24.41 -7.94 -10.12
CA VAL A 230 23.26 -8.36 -10.91
C VAL A 230 22.62 -7.16 -11.62
N LEU A 231 22.32 -7.31 -12.91
CA LEU A 231 21.55 -6.33 -13.67
C LEU A 231 20.20 -6.94 -14.06
N LEU A 232 19.12 -6.20 -13.81
CA LEU A 232 17.76 -6.68 -14.05
C LEU A 232 17.10 -5.93 -15.20
N ALA A 233 16.46 -6.68 -16.09
CA ALA A 233 15.66 -6.15 -17.20
C ALA A 233 14.22 -6.68 -17.16
N PHE A 234 13.30 -6.00 -17.83
CA PHE A 234 11.88 -6.39 -17.83
C PHE A 234 11.59 -7.62 -18.68
N ASN A 235 12.24 -7.76 -19.82
CA ASN A 235 12.01 -8.85 -20.77
C ASN A 235 13.31 -9.55 -21.15
N LYS A 236 13.16 -10.71 -21.81
CA LYS A 236 14.28 -11.58 -22.17
C LYS A 236 15.22 -10.93 -23.18
N ASP A 237 14.68 -10.22 -24.17
CA ASP A 237 15.46 -9.57 -25.22
C ASP A 237 16.34 -8.46 -24.64
N ALA A 238 15.79 -7.62 -23.76
CA ALA A 238 16.54 -6.57 -23.06
C ALA A 238 17.61 -7.15 -22.13
N ALA A 239 17.33 -8.27 -21.45
CA ALA A 239 18.34 -8.96 -20.64
C ALA A 239 19.49 -9.50 -21.51
N GLN A 240 19.18 -10.08 -22.67
CA GLN A 240 20.17 -10.63 -23.60
C GLN A 240 21.01 -9.53 -24.27
N GLU A 241 20.38 -8.42 -24.67
CA GLU A 241 21.06 -7.23 -25.18
C GLU A 241 22.02 -6.68 -24.11
N LEU A 242 21.55 -6.56 -22.87
CA LEU A 242 22.35 -6.07 -21.75
C LEU A 242 23.54 -6.99 -21.45
N GLN A 243 23.33 -8.31 -21.43
CA GLN A 243 24.42 -9.29 -21.25
C GLN A 243 25.48 -9.17 -22.34
N THR A 244 25.06 -9.06 -23.61
CA THR A 244 25.97 -8.91 -24.75
C THR A 244 26.77 -7.63 -24.65
N ARG A 245 26.11 -6.53 -24.25
CA ARG A 245 26.76 -5.23 -24.05
C ARG A 245 27.78 -5.27 -22.92
N ILE A 246 27.44 -5.87 -21.78
CA ILE A 246 28.37 -6.06 -20.65
C ILE A 246 29.63 -6.78 -21.13
N GLN A 247 29.48 -7.94 -21.77
CA GLN A 247 30.62 -8.72 -22.25
C GLN A 247 31.55 -7.88 -23.13
N ARG A 248 30.97 -7.20 -24.13
CA ARG A 248 31.72 -6.38 -25.08
C ARG A 248 32.43 -5.20 -24.42
N ARG A 249 31.79 -4.51 -23.47
CA ARG A 249 32.36 -3.31 -22.81
C ARG A 249 33.43 -3.68 -21.80
N PHE A 250 33.23 -4.75 -21.05
CA PHE A 250 34.23 -5.25 -20.11
C PHE A 250 35.48 -5.71 -20.84
N GLU A 251 35.33 -6.48 -21.92
CA GLU A 251 36.46 -6.91 -22.77
C GLU A 251 37.23 -5.71 -23.33
N ALA A 252 36.52 -4.71 -23.89
CA ALA A 252 37.15 -3.49 -24.40
C ALA A 252 37.88 -2.67 -23.32
N ALA A 253 37.46 -2.78 -22.06
CA ALA A 253 38.10 -2.15 -20.91
C ALA A 253 39.21 -3.00 -20.28
N GLY A 254 39.48 -4.22 -20.79
CA GLY A 254 40.43 -5.15 -20.20
C GLY A 254 39.99 -5.74 -18.86
N LEU A 255 38.67 -5.81 -18.62
CA LEU A 255 38.06 -6.35 -17.41
C LEU A 255 37.44 -7.73 -17.71
N SER A 256 37.44 -8.63 -16.73
CA SER A 256 36.64 -9.86 -16.83
C SER A 256 35.18 -9.58 -16.50
N ALA A 257 34.28 -9.97 -17.41
CA ALA A 257 32.83 -9.98 -17.19
C ALA A 257 32.34 -11.29 -16.55
N ASP A 258 33.24 -12.26 -16.31
CA ASP A 258 32.87 -13.58 -15.82
C ASP A 258 32.24 -13.45 -14.43
N GLY A 259 30.94 -13.73 -14.33
CA GLY A 259 30.16 -13.60 -13.10
C GLY A 259 29.16 -12.44 -13.10
N VAL A 260 29.28 -11.45 -13.98
CA VAL A 260 28.28 -10.38 -14.12
C VAL A 260 27.07 -10.90 -14.91
N VAL A 261 25.92 -10.97 -14.26
CA VAL A 261 24.70 -11.54 -14.85
C VAL A 261 23.65 -10.46 -15.09
N ALA A 262 23.20 -10.34 -16.34
CA ALA A 262 21.96 -9.69 -16.72
C ALA A 262 20.83 -10.73 -16.79
N SER A 263 19.75 -10.51 -16.05
CA SER A 263 18.60 -11.44 -16.06
C SER A 263 17.27 -10.69 -15.98
N THR A 264 16.17 -11.38 -16.24
CA THR A 264 14.85 -10.84 -15.92
C THR A 264 14.56 -11.00 -14.43
N PHE A 265 13.66 -10.15 -13.89
CA PHE A 265 13.17 -10.31 -12.50
C PHE A 265 12.67 -11.74 -12.21
N HIS A 266 11.96 -12.35 -13.16
CA HIS A 266 11.46 -13.72 -13.04
C HIS A 266 12.59 -14.75 -13.00
N ALA A 267 13.56 -14.65 -13.92
CA ALA A 267 14.70 -15.57 -13.94
C ALA A 267 15.52 -15.49 -12.65
N PHE A 268 15.78 -14.27 -12.17
CA PHE A 268 16.44 -14.04 -10.89
C PHE A 268 15.63 -14.61 -9.72
N GLY A 269 14.33 -14.34 -9.66
CA GLY A 269 13.45 -14.86 -8.61
C GLY A 269 13.45 -16.39 -8.54
N LEU A 270 13.38 -17.07 -9.70
CA LEU A 270 13.48 -18.53 -9.76
C LEU A 270 14.83 -19.06 -9.28
N GLN A 271 15.93 -18.35 -9.56
CA GLN A 271 17.26 -18.69 -9.07
C GLN A 271 17.35 -18.51 -7.55
N VAL A 272 16.80 -17.42 -7.01
CA VAL A 272 16.75 -17.17 -5.56
C VAL A 272 15.97 -18.27 -4.86
N ILE A 273 14.78 -18.63 -5.35
CA ILE A 273 13.98 -19.72 -4.79
C ILE A 273 14.75 -21.04 -4.87
N GLY A 274 15.30 -21.38 -6.04
CA GLY A 274 16.06 -22.61 -6.23
C GLY A 274 17.26 -22.73 -5.28
N ARG A 275 17.98 -21.63 -5.02
CA ARG A 275 19.08 -21.61 -4.05
C ARG A 275 18.61 -21.70 -2.60
N ALA A 276 17.51 -21.03 -2.26
CA ALA A 276 16.99 -21.01 -0.90
C ALA A 276 16.30 -22.32 -0.49
N THR A 277 15.62 -23.00 -1.42
CA THR A 277 14.82 -24.20 -1.15
C THR A 277 15.46 -25.50 -1.64
N GLY A 278 16.54 -25.41 -2.43
CA GLY A 278 17.12 -26.55 -3.16
C GLY A 278 16.27 -27.03 -4.34
N ARG A 279 15.15 -26.37 -4.64
CA ARG A 279 14.19 -26.76 -5.69
C ARG A 279 13.75 -25.55 -6.50
N LYS A 280 14.08 -25.55 -7.80
CA LYS A 280 13.55 -24.55 -8.72
C LYS A 280 12.08 -24.88 -9.02
N PRO A 281 11.14 -23.96 -8.76
CA PRO A 281 9.73 -24.23 -8.99
C PRO A 281 9.42 -24.25 -10.48
N THR A 282 8.47 -25.10 -10.87
CA THR A 282 7.87 -25.07 -12.21
C THR A 282 6.87 -23.93 -12.24
N VAL A 283 7.10 -22.96 -13.13
CA VAL A 283 6.13 -21.90 -13.39
C VAL A 283 4.95 -22.52 -14.14
N ALA A 284 3.74 -22.13 -13.78
CA ALA A 284 2.55 -22.64 -14.43
C ALA A 284 2.54 -22.28 -15.94
N PRO A 285 2.22 -23.23 -16.84
CA PRO A 285 2.31 -23.01 -18.30
C PRO A 285 1.46 -21.83 -18.79
N TRP A 286 0.30 -21.59 -18.19
CA TRP A 286 -0.59 -20.51 -18.59
C TRP A 286 -0.02 -19.11 -18.36
N LEU A 287 1.00 -18.96 -17.50
CA LEU A 287 1.72 -17.70 -17.31
C LEU A 287 2.73 -17.40 -18.43
N THR A 288 3.18 -18.42 -19.16
CA THR A 288 4.10 -18.25 -20.30
C THR A 288 3.37 -18.09 -21.61
N ASP A 289 2.25 -18.77 -21.75
CA ASP A 289 1.56 -18.89 -23.05
C ASP A 289 0.45 -17.85 -23.24
N GLY A 290 0.08 -17.13 -22.17
CA GLY A 290 -0.97 -16.10 -22.19
C GLY A 290 -2.39 -16.66 -22.05
N ASN A 291 -2.52 -17.95 -21.75
CA ASN A 291 -3.80 -18.68 -21.69
C ASN A 291 -4.45 -18.63 -20.29
N GLU A 292 -4.22 -17.58 -19.52
CA GLU A 292 -4.74 -17.46 -18.14
C GLU A 292 -6.27 -17.54 -18.09
N LEU A 293 -6.97 -16.96 -19.08
CA LEU A 293 -8.44 -16.98 -19.14
C LEU A 293 -8.99 -18.37 -19.47
N GLU A 294 -8.29 -19.16 -20.28
CA GLU A 294 -8.70 -20.54 -20.59
C GLU A 294 -8.63 -21.40 -19.32
N VAL A 295 -7.53 -21.32 -18.58
CA VAL A 295 -7.39 -22.05 -17.31
C VAL A 295 -8.43 -21.61 -16.28
N LEU A 296 -8.73 -20.30 -16.21
CA LEU A 296 -9.82 -19.84 -15.34
C LEU A 296 -11.19 -20.37 -15.78
N SER A 297 -11.44 -20.45 -17.09
CA SER A 297 -12.66 -21.06 -17.62
C SER A 297 -12.77 -22.51 -17.19
N ASP A 298 -11.71 -23.31 -17.38
CA ASP A 298 -11.70 -24.72 -17.00
C ASP A 298 -11.97 -24.91 -15.49
N ILE A 299 -11.39 -24.07 -14.65
CA ILE A 299 -11.63 -24.08 -13.20
C ILE A 299 -13.09 -23.75 -12.89
N VAL A 300 -13.65 -22.72 -13.52
CA VAL A 300 -15.04 -22.32 -13.32
C VAL A 300 -15.99 -23.43 -13.79
N ASP A 301 -15.76 -24.02 -14.96
CA ASP A 301 -16.55 -25.11 -15.48
C ASP A 301 -16.52 -26.34 -14.56
N GLU A 302 -15.34 -26.67 -14.01
CA GLU A 302 -15.18 -27.72 -13.01
C GLU A 302 -15.96 -27.40 -11.72
N LEU A 303 -15.94 -26.14 -11.26
CA LEU A 303 -16.69 -25.71 -10.08
C LEU A 303 -18.20 -25.74 -10.31
N LYS A 304 -18.68 -25.23 -11.45
CA LYS A 304 -20.10 -25.30 -11.85
C LYS A 304 -20.60 -26.75 -11.90
N ALA A 305 -19.79 -27.66 -12.42
CA ALA A 305 -20.13 -29.08 -12.49
C ALA A 305 -20.17 -29.78 -11.11
N LYS A 306 -19.38 -29.31 -10.14
CA LYS A 306 -19.25 -29.93 -8.81
C LYS A 306 -20.19 -29.34 -7.76
N ASP A 307 -20.54 -28.07 -7.90
CA ASP A 307 -21.30 -27.31 -6.91
C ASP A 307 -22.47 -26.57 -7.58
N PRO A 308 -23.70 -27.11 -7.49
CA PRO A 308 -24.89 -26.44 -8.02
C PRO A 308 -25.17 -25.08 -7.39
N GLN A 309 -24.73 -24.84 -6.14
CA GLN A 309 -24.89 -23.53 -5.51
C GLN A 309 -23.94 -22.52 -6.17
N PHE A 310 -22.71 -22.93 -6.48
CA PHE A 310 -21.77 -22.10 -7.22
C PHE A 310 -22.27 -21.82 -8.64
N ASP A 311 -22.78 -22.83 -9.35
CA ASP A 311 -23.37 -22.67 -10.69
C ASP A 311 -24.49 -21.62 -10.70
N HIS A 312 -25.44 -21.76 -9.77
CA HIS A 312 -26.53 -20.79 -9.62
C HIS A 312 -26.01 -19.40 -9.24
N ALA A 313 -25.09 -19.30 -8.28
CA ALA A 313 -24.53 -18.02 -7.84
C ALA A 313 -23.73 -17.32 -8.94
N TRP A 314 -23.02 -18.08 -9.77
CA TRP A 314 -22.28 -17.57 -10.93
C TRP A 314 -23.21 -16.90 -11.93
N ASP A 315 -24.27 -17.61 -12.35
CA ASP A 315 -25.24 -17.06 -13.28
C ASP A 315 -26.07 -15.92 -12.68
N TRP A 316 -26.43 -16.02 -11.40
CA TRP A 316 -27.10 -14.95 -10.67
C TRP A 316 -26.25 -13.67 -10.67
N PHE A 317 -24.97 -13.79 -10.33
CA PHE A 317 -24.05 -12.66 -10.33
C PHE A 317 -23.84 -12.11 -11.75
N ARG A 318 -23.70 -12.99 -12.75
CA ARG A 318 -23.49 -12.62 -14.16
C ARG A 318 -24.71 -11.96 -14.80
N LEU A 319 -25.93 -12.31 -14.38
CA LEU A 319 -27.15 -11.86 -15.08
C LEU A 319 -27.91 -10.75 -14.34
N LEU A 320 -27.81 -10.68 -13.01
CA LEU A 320 -28.59 -9.73 -12.19
C LEU A 320 -27.74 -8.64 -11.52
N LEU A 321 -26.47 -8.91 -11.25
CA LEU A 321 -25.59 -8.01 -10.51
C LEU A 321 -24.57 -7.18 -11.31
N PRO A 322 -24.16 -7.49 -12.56
CA PRO A 322 -23.03 -6.76 -13.14
C PRO A 322 -23.44 -5.35 -13.53
N ARG A 323 -22.57 -4.38 -13.20
CA ARG A 323 -22.48 -3.07 -13.84
C ARG A 323 -21.30 -3.11 -14.81
N PRO A 324 -21.51 -3.28 -16.13
CA PRO A 324 -20.39 -3.48 -17.04
C PRO A 324 -19.60 -2.20 -17.37
N GLU A 325 -20.19 -1.00 -17.21
CA GLU A 325 -19.63 0.21 -17.87
C GLU A 325 -19.58 1.50 -17.03
N GLU A 326 -20.01 1.55 -15.77
CA GLU A 326 -20.03 2.81 -15.01
C GLU A 326 -19.15 2.76 -13.76
N ASP A 327 -18.22 3.72 -13.69
CA ASP A 327 -17.51 4.08 -12.47
C ASP A 327 -18.55 4.28 -11.36
N SER A 328 -18.40 3.56 -10.25
CA SER A 328 -19.38 3.49 -9.15
C SER A 328 -19.73 4.85 -8.51
N THR A 329 -19.06 5.91 -8.94
CA THR A 329 -19.23 7.30 -8.51
C THR A 329 -20.21 8.11 -9.36
N GLU A 330 -20.60 7.65 -10.56
CA GLU A 330 -21.58 8.36 -11.40
C GLU A 330 -22.97 7.70 -11.35
N PRO A 331 -24.05 8.50 -11.34
CA PRO A 331 -25.42 7.96 -11.38
C PRO A 331 -25.68 7.28 -12.72
N ALA A 332 -26.36 6.13 -12.66
CA ALA A 332 -26.64 5.33 -13.85
C ALA A 332 -27.36 6.14 -14.93
N THR A 333 -26.86 6.05 -16.16
CA THR A 333 -27.45 6.73 -17.31
C THR A 333 -28.45 5.82 -18.03
N PRO A 334 -29.67 6.30 -18.35
CA PRO A 334 -30.63 5.51 -19.12
C PRO A 334 -30.07 5.06 -20.48
N ASP A 335 -30.21 3.78 -20.81
CA ASP A 335 -29.63 3.16 -22.01
C ASP A 335 -30.62 3.01 -23.18
N ALA A 336 -31.88 3.41 -22.99
CA ALA A 336 -32.93 3.33 -23.99
C ALA A 336 -33.81 4.58 -24.05
N TRP A 337 -34.34 4.87 -25.23
CA TRP A 337 -35.31 5.94 -25.48
C TRP A 337 -36.60 5.38 -26.07
N ASP A 338 -37.74 5.72 -25.49
CA ASP A 338 -39.06 5.45 -26.07
C ASP A 338 -39.49 6.66 -26.92
N PRO A 339 -39.51 6.55 -28.26
CA PRO A 339 -39.90 7.66 -29.13
C PRO A 339 -41.39 8.00 -29.06
N VAL A 340 -42.24 7.06 -28.62
CA VAL A 340 -43.69 7.26 -28.50
C VAL A 340 -44.01 7.98 -27.21
N ARG A 341 -43.47 7.51 -26.08
CA ARG A 341 -43.67 8.13 -24.76
C ARG A 341 -42.75 9.34 -24.51
N ARG A 342 -41.71 9.50 -25.34
CA ARG A 342 -40.65 10.53 -25.21
C ARG A 342 -39.97 10.52 -23.84
N VAL A 343 -39.62 9.33 -23.37
CA VAL A 343 -38.93 9.14 -22.09
C VAL A 343 -37.70 8.26 -22.29
N SER A 344 -36.64 8.58 -21.55
CA SER A 344 -35.48 7.71 -21.41
C SER A 344 -35.73 6.72 -20.28
N GLY A 345 -35.26 5.48 -20.44
CA GLY A 345 -35.37 4.44 -19.44
C GLY A 345 -34.32 3.36 -19.64
N TYR A 346 -34.51 2.25 -18.94
CA TYR A 346 -33.61 1.10 -18.96
C TYR A 346 -34.29 -0.07 -19.67
N ARG A 347 -33.59 -0.72 -20.60
CA ARG A 347 -34.13 -1.90 -21.29
C ARG A 347 -33.85 -3.17 -20.50
N ALA A 348 -34.90 -3.89 -20.11
CA ALA A 348 -34.82 -5.20 -19.46
C ALA A 348 -34.58 -6.33 -20.48
N MET A 349 -34.20 -7.51 -20.00
CA MET A 349 -33.92 -8.71 -20.81
C MET A 349 -35.12 -9.17 -21.63
N ASP A 350 -36.34 -8.97 -21.15
CA ASP A 350 -37.57 -9.28 -21.90
C ASP A 350 -37.91 -8.23 -22.97
N GLY A 351 -37.12 -7.15 -23.04
CA GLY A 351 -37.26 -6.06 -24.01
C GLY A 351 -38.12 -4.89 -23.53
N ARG A 352 -38.78 -5.00 -22.38
CA ARG A 352 -39.57 -3.91 -21.78
C ARG A 352 -38.66 -2.78 -21.34
N MET A 353 -39.23 -1.57 -21.34
CA MET A 353 -38.55 -0.38 -20.84
C MET A 353 -39.08 -0.04 -19.46
N VAL A 354 -38.17 0.12 -18.51
CA VAL A 354 -38.47 0.44 -17.11
C VAL A 354 -37.81 1.77 -16.70
N ARG A 355 -38.24 2.36 -15.59
CA ARG A 355 -37.85 3.73 -15.19
C ARG A 355 -36.60 3.77 -14.31
N SER A 356 -36.26 2.66 -13.66
CA SER A 356 -35.11 2.59 -12.78
C SER A 356 -34.29 1.31 -12.95
N GLU A 357 -33.05 1.38 -12.50
CA GLU A 357 -32.12 0.24 -12.51
C GLU A 357 -32.57 -0.89 -11.56
N GLY A 358 -33.22 -0.52 -10.45
CA GLY A 358 -33.83 -1.48 -9.52
C GLY A 358 -34.99 -2.24 -10.17
N GLU A 359 -35.87 -1.52 -10.87
CA GLU A 359 -36.93 -2.15 -11.68
C GLU A 359 -36.35 -3.02 -12.80
N ARG A 360 -35.22 -2.64 -13.41
CA ARG A 360 -34.57 -3.47 -14.43
C ARG A 360 -34.08 -4.79 -13.84
N ARG A 361 -33.48 -4.76 -12.65
CA ARG A 361 -33.06 -5.98 -11.94
C ARG A 361 -34.26 -6.88 -11.60
N ILE A 362 -35.36 -6.30 -11.12
CA ILE A 362 -36.61 -7.04 -10.86
C ILE A 362 -37.15 -7.65 -12.16
N ALA A 363 -37.26 -6.86 -13.23
CA ALA A 363 -37.72 -7.31 -14.54
C ALA A 363 -36.87 -8.47 -15.09
N ASN A 364 -35.54 -8.35 -15.02
CA ASN A 364 -34.62 -9.41 -15.44
C ASN A 364 -34.78 -10.66 -14.57
N PHE A 365 -34.91 -10.50 -13.25
CA PHE A 365 -35.17 -11.60 -12.32
C PHE A 365 -36.46 -12.35 -12.68
N LEU A 366 -37.56 -11.61 -12.89
CA LEU A 366 -38.86 -12.19 -13.28
C LEU A 366 -38.75 -12.93 -14.62
N TYR A 367 -38.07 -12.34 -15.60
CA TYR A 367 -37.86 -12.93 -16.92
C TYR A 367 -37.08 -14.25 -16.86
N LEU A 368 -35.97 -14.27 -16.13
CA LEU A 368 -35.12 -15.46 -15.94
C LEU A 368 -35.83 -16.56 -15.15
N HIS A 369 -36.82 -16.21 -14.32
CA HIS A 369 -37.67 -17.18 -13.62
C HIS A 369 -38.96 -17.54 -14.38
N GLY A 370 -39.14 -17.06 -15.61
CA GLY A 370 -40.33 -17.32 -16.41
C GLY A 370 -41.62 -16.74 -15.84
N VAL A 371 -41.54 -15.72 -14.98
CA VAL A 371 -42.69 -15.09 -14.36
C VAL A 371 -43.30 -14.07 -15.32
N ARG A 372 -44.59 -14.25 -15.62
CA ARG A 372 -45.35 -13.27 -16.40
C ARG A 372 -45.73 -12.09 -15.52
N TYR A 373 -45.47 -10.89 -16.01
CA TYR A 373 -45.85 -9.65 -15.35
C TYR A 373 -46.29 -8.60 -16.38
N ASP A 374 -47.09 -7.65 -15.91
CA ASP A 374 -47.39 -6.40 -16.60
C ASP A 374 -46.71 -5.26 -15.87
N TYR A 375 -46.06 -4.37 -16.64
CA TYR A 375 -45.35 -3.21 -16.11
C TYR A 375 -46.24 -1.98 -16.21
N GLU A 376 -46.38 -1.23 -15.12
CA GLU A 376 -47.28 -0.07 -15.00
C GLU A 376 -48.73 -0.39 -15.41
N HIS A 377 -49.24 -1.55 -15.02
CA HIS A 377 -50.63 -1.92 -15.29
C HIS A 377 -51.57 -0.98 -14.49
N PRO A 378 -52.64 -0.42 -15.10
CA PRO A 378 -53.58 0.43 -14.39
C PRO A 378 -54.23 -0.32 -13.24
N TYR A 379 -54.25 0.29 -12.05
CA TYR A 379 -54.88 -0.32 -10.90
C TYR A 379 -56.36 -0.64 -11.18
N GLN A 380 -56.85 -1.78 -10.72
CA GLN A 380 -58.18 -2.28 -11.11
C GLN A 380 -59.34 -1.37 -10.67
N HIS A 381 -59.14 -0.54 -9.65
CA HIS A 381 -60.12 0.43 -9.19
C HIS A 381 -59.79 1.82 -9.73
N ASP A 382 -60.83 2.58 -10.08
CA ASP A 382 -60.68 3.97 -10.46
C ASP A 382 -60.18 4.77 -9.24
N THR A 383 -59.02 5.40 -9.44
CA THR A 383 -58.30 6.19 -8.42
C THR A 383 -58.02 7.59 -8.91
N ALA A 384 -58.39 7.92 -10.15
CA ALA A 384 -58.20 9.25 -10.70
C ALA A 384 -59.23 10.21 -10.12
N ASP A 385 -58.79 11.40 -9.75
CA ASP A 385 -59.65 12.49 -9.31
C ASP A 385 -59.18 13.83 -9.90
N ALA A 386 -59.70 14.96 -9.39
CA ALA A 386 -59.35 16.28 -9.90
C ALA A 386 -57.86 16.65 -9.69
N GLU A 387 -57.18 16.01 -8.74
CA GLU A 387 -55.81 16.34 -8.32
C GLU A 387 -54.81 15.19 -8.59
N HIS A 388 -55.30 13.95 -8.74
CA HIS A 388 -54.49 12.75 -8.88
C HIS A 388 -54.83 11.96 -10.14
N ARG A 389 -53.80 11.43 -10.80
CA ARG A 389 -53.94 10.52 -11.94
C ARG A 389 -54.26 9.11 -11.47
N GLN A 390 -54.74 8.27 -12.39
CA GLN A 390 -54.89 6.84 -12.14
C GLN A 390 -53.59 6.25 -11.59
N TYR A 391 -53.71 5.43 -10.55
CA TYR A 391 -52.62 4.71 -9.92
C TYR A 391 -52.18 3.54 -10.81
N HIS A 392 -50.87 3.42 -11.02
CA HIS A 392 -50.23 2.34 -11.76
C HIS A 392 -49.08 1.78 -10.91
N PRO A 393 -49.27 0.65 -10.21
CA PRO A 393 -48.16 -0.05 -9.56
C PRO A 393 -47.08 -0.45 -10.57
N ASP A 394 -45.83 -0.51 -10.12
CA ASP A 394 -44.69 -0.80 -10.99
C ASP A 394 -44.84 -2.16 -11.69
N PHE A 395 -45.27 -3.18 -10.96
CA PHE A 395 -45.49 -4.53 -11.48
C PHE A 395 -46.86 -5.09 -11.08
N TYR A 396 -47.47 -5.84 -11.98
CA TYR A 396 -48.67 -6.63 -11.74
C TYR A 396 -48.46 -8.07 -12.21
N TYR A 397 -48.85 -9.04 -11.37
CA TYR A 397 -48.74 -10.47 -11.63
C TYR A 397 -50.11 -11.07 -11.95
N PRO A 398 -50.50 -11.14 -13.25
CA PRO A 398 -51.86 -11.53 -13.64
C PRO A 398 -52.22 -12.98 -13.30
N ASP A 399 -51.23 -13.86 -13.14
CA ASP A 399 -51.45 -15.27 -12.82
C ASP A 399 -51.91 -15.51 -11.37
N ILE A 400 -51.63 -14.57 -10.47
CA ILE A 400 -51.92 -14.68 -9.04
C ILE A 400 -52.70 -13.48 -8.49
N ASP A 401 -53.03 -12.52 -9.34
CA ASP A 401 -53.70 -11.25 -9.00
C ASP A 401 -53.01 -10.48 -7.85
N VAL A 402 -51.70 -10.26 -8.01
CA VAL A 402 -50.86 -9.58 -7.02
C VAL A 402 -50.19 -8.36 -7.62
N TRP A 403 -50.19 -7.25 -6.87
CA TRP A 403 -49.56 -5.99 -7.24
C TRP A 403 -48.20 -5.85 -6.56
N HIS A 404 -47.26 -5.13 -7.16
CA HIS A 404 -45.92 -4.94 -6.61
C HIS A 404 -45.39 -3.54 -6.89
N GLU A 405 -44.96 -2.87 -5.82
CA GLU A 405 -44.30 -1.56 -5.83
C GLU A 405 -42.82 -1.65 -5.44
N HIS A 406 -41.99 -0.87 -6.14
CA HIS A 406 -40.57 -0.74 -5.91
C HIS A 406 -40.21 0.66 -5.40
N TRP A 407 -39.82 0.74 -4.13
CA TRP A 407 -39.60 2.01 -3.45
C TRP A 407 -38.17 2.52 -3.58
N GLY A 408 -38.00 3.79 -3.90
CA GLY A 408 -36.70 4.48 -3.98
C GLY A 408 -36.13 4.89 -2.61
N VAL A 409 -36.11 3.97 -1.65
CA VAL A 409 -35.66 4.21 -0.27
C VAL A 409 -34.28 3.59 0.00
N ASP A 410 -33.57 4.15 0.98
CA ASP A 410 -32.27 3.66 1.45
C ASP A 410 -32.38 2.38 2.31
N ALA A 411 -31.24 1.87 2.78
CA ALA A 411 -31.16 0.65 3.60
C ALA A 411 -31.87 0.77 4.97
N HIS A 412 -32.27 1.97 5.38
CA HIS A 412 -33.04 2.23 6.59
C HIS A 412 -34.53 2.49 6.29
N GLY A 413 -34.96 2.29 5.04
CA GLY A 413 -36.32 2.52 4.59
C GLY A 413 -36.68 4.01 4.48
N LYS A 414 -35.68 4.91 4.47
CA LYS A 414 -35.93 6.35 4.32
C LYS A 414 -35.80 6.79 2.86
N PRO A 415 -36.71 7.64 2.36
CA PRO A 415 -36.54 8.26 1.06
C PRO A 415 -35.40 9.30 1.09
N LYS A 416 -34.95 9.72 -0.10
CA LYS A 416 -33.98 10.83 -0.21
C LYS A 416 -34.52 12.09 0.45
N ALA A 417 -33.66 12.84 1.15
CA ALA A 417 -34.05 14.03 1.92
C ALA A 417 -34.78 15.11 1.08
N ASP A 418 -34.56 15.14 -0.23
CA ASP A 418 -35.17 16.11 -1.15
C ASP A 418 -36.57 15.71 -1.64
N TRP A 419 -37.08 14.53 -1.26
CA TRP A 419 -38.38 14.02 -1.70
C TRP A 419 -39.46 14.29 -0.64
N THR A 420 -40.01 15.50 -0.66
CA THR A 420 -41.12 15.91 0.21
C THR A 420 -42.36 15.07 -0.08
N ASP A 421 -43.06 14.63 0.98
CA ASP A 421 -44.32 13.85 0.93
C ASP A 421 -44.25 12.43 0.35
N TYR A 422 -43.06 11.89 0.06
CA TYR A 422 -42.89 10.53 -0.46
C TYR A 422 -43.44 9.45 0.49
N ASP A 423 -43.19 9.58 1.79
CA ASP A 423 -43.69 8.65 2.82
C ASP A 423 -45.22 8.63 2.89
N GLN A 424 -45.87 9.79 2.72
CA GLN A 424 -47.32 9.90 2.69
C GLN A 424 -47.90 9.19 1.45
N GLY A 425 -47.22 9.31 0.30
CA GLY A 425 -47.58 8.59 -0.92
C GLY A 425 -47.47 7.07 -0.77
N MET A 426 -46.41 6.57 -0.13
CA MET A 426 -46.25 5.14 0.17
C MET A 426 -47.37 4.62 1.08
N GLU A 427 -47.66 5.33 2.17
CA GLU A 427 -48.72 4.92 3.11
C GLU A 427 -50.11 4.98 2.48
N TRP A 428 -50.37 5.98 1.62
CA TRP A 428 -51.62 6.06 0.86
C TRP A 428 -51.80 4.83 -0.04
N LYS A 429 -50.76 4.43 -0.78
CA LYS A 429 -50.80 3.21 -1.62
C LYS A 429 -51.08 1.97 -0.78
N ARG A 430 -50.37 1.78 0.35
CA ARG A 430 -50.62 0.65 1.27
C ARG A 430 -52.05 0.65 1.82
N GLN A 431 -52.57 1.81 2.22
CA GLN A 431 -53.94 1.95 2.72
C GLN A 431 -54.95 1.63 1.62
N LEU A 432 -54.72 2.10 0.39
CA LEU A 432 -55.58 1.83 -0.76
C LEU A 432 -55.70 0.32 -1.03
N HIS A 433 -54.58 -0.42 -0.99
CA HIS A 433 -54.61 -1.87 -1.16
C HIS A 433 -55.36 -2.58 -0.01
N ARG A 434 -55.17 -2.13 1.23
CA ARG A 434 -55.93 -2.64 2.40
C ARG A 434 -57.43 -2.40 2.27
N ASP A 435 -57.84 -1.18 1.92
CA ASP A 435 -59.25 -0.79 1.81
C ASP A 435 -59.98 -1.50 0.67
N ARG A 436 -59.24 -1.82 -0.40
CA ARG A 436 -59.77 -2.51 -1.59
C ARG A 436 -59.59 -4.02 -1.56
N GLY A 437 -58.92 -4.56 -0.53
CA GLY A 437 -58.71 -5.99 -0.36
C GLY A 437 -57.81 -6.63 -1.43
N THR A 438 -56.89 -5.86 -2.00
CA THR A 438 -55.93 -6.36 -2.99
C THR A 438 -54.57 -6.64 -2.35
N THR A 439 -53.82 -7.60 -2.92
CA THR A 439 -52.50 -7.98 -2.39
C THR A 439 -51.40 -7.09 -2.96
N LEU A 440 -50.58 -6.50 -2.09
CA LEU A 440 -49.42 -5.68 -2.45
C LEU A 440 -48.13 -6.33 -1.94
N LEU A 441 -47.17 -6.54 -2.84
CA LEU A 441 -45.77 -6.82 -2.52
C LEU A 441 -44.95 -5.54 -2.63
N GLU A 442 -43.87 -5.49 -1.87
CA GLU A 442 -43.01 -4.31 -1.77
C GLU A 442 -41.55 -4.76 -1.86
N THR A 443 -40.77 -4.05 -2.67
CA THR A 443 -39.31 -4.10 -2.67
C THR A 443 -38.74 -2.69 -2.56
N THR A 444 -37.47 -2.58 -2.23
CA THR A 444 -36.77 -1.32 -2.02
C THR A 444 -35.53 -1.26 -2.91
N TRP A 445 -35.11 -0.07 -3.31
CA TRP A 445 -33.89 0.11 -4.07
C TRP A 445 -32.68 -0.47 -3.33
N ALA A 446 -32.52 -0.15 -2.04
CA ALA A 446 -31.42 -0.69 -1.24
C ALA A 446 -31.49 -2.21 -1.11
N GLY A 447 -32.68 -2.78 -0.90
CA GLY A 447 -32.85 -4.22 -0.80
C GLY A 447 -32.61 -4.96 -2.12
N VAL A 448 -32.98 -4.40 -3.27
CA VAL A 448 -32.71 -5.02 -4.59
C VAL A 448 -31.26 -4.82 -5.03
N MET A 449 -30.64 -3.72 -4.62
CA MET A 449 -29.28 -3.39 -5.03
C MET A 449 -28.20 -4.03 -4.16
N GLU A 450 -28.45 -4.11 -2.86
CA GLU A 450 -27.46 -4.44 -1.83
C GLU A 450 -27.97 -5.45 -0.78
N GLY A 451 -29.25 -5.81 -0.82
CA GLY A 451 -29.93 -6.67 0.16
C GLY A 451 -30.61 -7.89 -0.47
N ASP A 452 -31.51 -8.52 0.26
CA ASP A 452 -32.12 -9.81 -0.08
C ASP A 452 -33.53 -9.70 -0.69
N ASP A 453 -33.96 -8.51 -1.13
CA ASP A 453 -35.34 -8.28 -1.60
C ASP A 453 -35.70 -9.14 -2.82
N LEU A 454 -34.76 -9.47 -3.70
CA LEU A 454 -35.04 -10.40 -4.82
C LEU A 454 -35.33 -11.82 -4.33
N THR A 455 -34.61 -12.27 -3.30
CA THR A 455 -34.86 -13.57 -2.65
C THR A 455 -36.19 -13.55 -1.89
N GLN A 456 -36.51 -12.47 -1.18
CA GLN A 456 -37.81 -12.33 -0.52
C GLN A 456 -38.96 -12.26 -1.53
N LEU A 457 -38.77 -11.55 -2.65
CA LEU A 457 -39.74 -11.49 -3.74
C LEU A 457 -39.97 -12.88 -4.32
N ARG A 458 -38.91 -13.65 -4.59
CA ARG A 458 -38.97 -15.05 -5.00
C ARG A 458 -39.90 -15.86 -4.09
N ASP A 459 -39.65 -15.79 -2.78
CA ASP A 459 -40.37 -16.59 -1.79
C ASP A 459 -41.84 -16.17 -1.68
N LYS A 460 -42.14 -14.86 -1.74
CA LYS A 460 -43.51 -14.33 -1.78
C LYS A 460 -44.25 -14.79 -3.04
N LEU A 461 -43.62 -14.72 -4.22
CA LEU A 461 -44.25 -15.17 -5.47
C LEU A 461 -44.59 -16.67 -5.42
N VAL A 462 -43.69 -17.49 -4.88
CA VAL A 462 -43.93 -18.93 -4.68
C VAL A 462 -45.07 -19.17 -3.69
N GLN A 463 -45.08 -18.43 -2.57
CA GLN A 463 -46.15 -18.51 -1.57
C GLN A 463 -47.53 -18.17 -2.15
N HIS A 464 -47.60 -17.23 -3.09
CA HIS A 464 -48.83 -16.85 -3.79
C HIS A 464 -49.18 -17.75 -4.99
N GLY A 465 -48.38 -18.77 -5.27
CA GLY A 465 -48.72 -19.83 -6.24
C GLY A 465 -47.99 -19.77 -7.57
N ILE A 466 -47.00 -18.88 -7.74
CA ILE A 466 -46.15 -18.88 -8.94
C ILE A 466 -45.15 -20.03 -8.87
N ARG A 467 -45.11 -20.83 -9.94
CA ARG A 467 -44.03 -21.79 -10.16
C ARG A 467 -42.89 -21.10 -10.90
N LEU A 468 -41.73 -21.01 -10.25
CA LEU A 468 -40.54 -20.42 -10.84
C LEU A 468 -39.81 -21.43 -11.73
N ASP A 469 -39.31 -20.93 -12.87
CA ASP A 469 -38.56 -21.66 -13.88
C ASP A 469 -37.26 -20.90 -14.16
N TRP A 470 -36.23 -21.13 -13.33
CA TRP A 470 -34.93 -20.49 -13.49
C TRP A 470 -34.24 -21.03 -14.75
N ASP A 471 -34.04 -20.14 -15.73
CA ASP A 471 -33.35 -20.42 -16.99
C ASP A 471 -32.33 -19.31 -17.29
N PRO A 472 -31.03 -19.51 -16.95
CA PRO A 472 -29.97 -18.54 -17.22
C PRO A 472 -29.55 -18.50 -18.70
N THR A 473 -30.08 -19.41 -19.53
CA THR A 473 -29.81 -19.49 -20.97
C THR A 473 -30.89 -18.82 -21.81
N ARG A 474 -31.95 -18.30 -21.18
CA ARG A 474 -33.07 -17.65 -21.84
C ARG A 474 -32.58 -16.47 -22.69
N PRO A 475 -32.85 -16.44 -24.01
CA PRO A 475 -32.24 -15.47 -24.91
C PRO A 475 -32.83 -14.08 -24.68
N PRO A 476 -32.00 -13.05 -24.41
CA PRO A 476 -32.50 -11.70 -24.19
C PRO A 476 -33.11 -11.12 -25.47
N ALA A 477 -33.98 -10.12 -25.30
CA ALA A 477 -34.58 -9.38 -26.38
C ALA A 477 -33.52 -8.73 -27.27
N ARG A 478 -33.85 -8.59 -28.55
CA ARG A 478 -32.93 -8.06 -29.57
C ARG A 478 -32.36 -6.70 -29.15
N GLY A 479 -31.04 -6.60 -29.10
CA GLY A 479 -30.32 -5.38 -28.77
C GLY A 479 -30.00 -5.20 -27.28
N VAL A 480 -30.48 -6.08 -26.40
CA VAL A 480 -30.07 -6.13 -25.00
C VAL A 480 -28.77 -6.92 -24.88
N LYS A 481 -27.73 -6.31 -24.31
CA LYS A 481 -26.46 -6.98 -24.02
C LYS A 481 -26.50 -7.54 -22.60
N THR A 482 -26.04 -8.77 -22.44
CA THR A 482 -25.86 -9.43 -21.15
C THR A 482 -24.38 -9.73 -20.94
N VAL A 483 -23.94 -9.76 -19.68
CA VAL A 483 -22.56 -10.14 -19.38
C VAL A 483 -22.35 -11.61 -19.73
N THR A 484 -21.33 -11.88 -20.52
CA THR A 484 -20.97 -13.23 -20.93
C THR A 484 -20.08 -13.90 -19.88
N ASP A 485 -19.94 -15.22 -19.91
CA ASP A 485 -18.97 -15.92 -19.05
C ASP A 485 -17.55 -15.38 -19.27
N ALA A 486 -17.18 -15.07 -20.51
CA ALA A 486 -15.89 -14.47 -20.84
C ALA A 486 -15.69 -13.10 -20.19
N ASP A 487 -16.72 -12.26 -20.11
CA ASP A 487 -16.67 -10.97 -19.42
C ASP A 487 -16.50 -11.17 -17.90
N MET A 488 -17.21 -12.15 -17.33
CA MET A 488 -17.11 -12.49 -15.91
C MET A 488 -15.71 -13.03 -15.56
N LEU A 489 -15.14 -13.90 -16.39
CA LEU A 489 -13.77 -14.41 -16.22
C LEU A 489 -12.74 -13.27 -16.21
N ARG A 490 -12.91 -12.25 -17.06
CA ARG A 490 -12.03 -11.05 -17.03
C ARG A 490 -12.19 -10.25 -15.75
N LEU A 491 -13.41 -10.12 -15.23
CA LEU A 491 -13.67 -9.45 -13.95
C LEU A 491 -13.03 -10.20 -12.79
N VAL A 492 -13.21 -11.53 -12.72
CA VAL A 492 -12.58 -12.39 -11.70
C VAL A 492 -11.05 -12.28 -11.77
N ARG A 493 -10.46 -12.33 -12.98
CA ARG A 493 -9.02 -12.15 -13.17
C ARG A 493 -8.55 -10.80 -12.62
N THR A 494 -9.26 -9.73 -12.93
CA THR A 494 -8.94 -8.38 -12.49
C THR A 494 -9.01 -8.28 -10.96
N PHE A 495 -10.07 -8.83 -10.37
CA PHE A 495 -10.21 -8.93 -8.92
C PHE A 495 -9.04 -9.67 -8.26
N MET A 496 -8.66 -10.85 -8.80
CA MET A 496 -7.51 -11.62 -8.28
C MET A 496 -6.20 -10.84 -8.35
N VAL A 497 -5.97 -10.07 -9.42
CA VAL A 497 -4.79 -9.21 -9.56
C VAL A 497 -4.78 -8.12 -8.48
N HIS A 498 -5.91 -7.47 -8.21
CA HIS A 498 -6.01 -6.44 -7.18
C HIS A 498 -5.84 -7.00 -5.77
N VAL A 499 -6.47 -8.14 -5.46
CA VAL A 499 -6.30 -8.83 -4.17
C VAL A 499 -4.83 -9.15 -3.93
N LYS A 500 -4.14 -9.70 -4.94
CA LYS A 500 -2.71 -10.02 -4.87
C LYS A 500 -1.84 -8.77 -4.71
N ALA A 501 -2.08 -7.73 -5.50
CA ALA A 501 -1.29 -6.51 -5.48
C ALA A 501 -1.39 -5.77 -4.14
N ASN A 502 -2.60 -5.75 -3.56
CA ASN A 502 -2.88 -5.10 -2.28
C ASN A 502 -2.64 -6.00 -1.05
N ARG A 503 -2.21 -7.26 -1.28
CA ARG A 503 -1.97 -8.26 -0.22
C ARG A 503 -3.18 -8.48 0.70
N VAL A 504 -4.38 -8.38 0.15
CA VAL A 504 -5.64 -8.53 0.90
C VAL A 504 -5.77 -9.98 1.34
N GLY A 505 -5.91 -10.20 2.65
CA GLY A 505 -6.10 -11.54 3.22
C GLY A 505 -7.53 -12.07 2.98
N PRO A 506 -7.77 -13.40 3.10
CA PRO A 506 -9.11 -13.99 2.92
C PRO A 506 -10.19 -13.43 3.86
N GLN A 507 -9.79 -12.96 5.05
CA GLN A 507 -10.71 -12.34 6.01
C GLN A 507 -11.07 -10.91 5.60
N GLU A 508 -10.11 -10.15 5.10
CA GLU A 508 -10.30 -8.78 4.62
C GLU A 508 -11.13 -8.76 3.33
N SER A 509 -10.92 -9.73 2.43
CA SER A 509 -11.72 -9.85 1.21
C SER A 509 -13.19 -10.16 1.51
N ARG A 510 -13.47 -10.93 2.58
CA ARG A 510 -14.85 -11.22 3.03
C ARG A 510 -15.47 -10.06 3.82
N ALA A 511 -14.66 -9.19 4.42
CA ALA A 511 -15.12 -8.03 5.19
C ALA A 511 -15.38 -6.79 4.33
N ALA A 512 -15.04 -6.81 3.03
CA ALA A 512 -15.30 -5.71 2.12
C ALA A 512 -16.81 -5.43 1.98
N PRO A 513 -17.24 -4.14 1.92
CA PRO A 513 -18.63 -3.78 1.69
C PRO A 513 -19.14 -4.44 0.41
N GLY A 514 -20.28 -5.15 0.48
CA GLY A 514 -20.83 -5.93 -0.65
C GLY A 514 -20.56 -7.44 -0.61
N CYS A 515 -19.69 -7.94 0.28
CA CYS A 515 -19.45 -9.39 0.49
C CYS A 515 -20.36 -10.06 1.53
N ARG A 516 -21.46 -9.42 1.95
CA ARG A 516 -22.48 -10.10 2.75
C ARG A 516 -23.18 -11.09 1.84
N ALA A 517 -22.84 -12.37 2.01
CA ALA A 517 -23.38 -13.47 1.24
C ALA A 517 -24.92 -13.38 1.19
N HIS A 518 -25.46 -13.29 -0.02
CA HIS A 518 -26.81 -13.80 -0.26
C HIS A 518 -26.76 -15.31 0.01
N PRO A 519 -27.62 -15.84 0.89
CA PRO A 519 -27.71 -17.28 1.11
C PRO A 519 -28.09 -18.04 -0.16
#